data_AF-A0AAP5ICQ4-F1
#
_entry.id   AF-A0AAP5ICQ4-F1
#
_cell.length_a   1.000
_cell.length_b   1.000
_cell.length_c   1.000
_cell.angle_alpha   90.00
_cell.angle_beta   90.00
_cell.angle_gamma   90.00
#
_symmetry.space_group_name_H-M   'P 1'
#
loop_
_entity.id
_entity.type
_entity.pdbx_description
1 polymer ?
#
loop_
_entity_poly.entity_id
_entity_poly.type
_entity_poly.pdbx_seq_one_letter_code
_entity_poly.pdbx_strand_id
1 'polypeptide(L)'
;MTTETDAAQLREQAIQAVDRFVWRFDKSYRLLAYHAALPLVLTPELVNYLRNQFLRGDEVPWVAEVDLLLSDLCSQVGYELYAMDTHVRAYLLGEMKQEYGEQRMREVAQVLYSYVNYLSRLNPGRRQKEIEAQRWAAMVYLGDEKSKEAAKQIAQRLAETTSAADSESITESGTRAEFARLARITEELKYQLQNQPALLECARLVQRLLKTPNDVTQEEVRRSYEVEGVQVSLPNALLPKGFRDRQDTVPTLEGFPPIKPFEFDVATIQVNQSAEVSTDNPLEILQEAVFTKTGKYLQDVERLVLEGTLANQTYEQISASAEYSVRFLSNVAGKLWKVLSEVLGEKVTKKNLQKLVEKWIAHPHLTIHRDRQQAQGFSEDLGNGVHLEMVLIPEGSFLMGSPEDELERSDDESPQHRVSVKQFFMGKYPVTQAQWKAVASLPQVNRELKPEPSHFKGEDRPVESVSWYDAVEFCDRLTRHLSQNTGRSYGLPSEAQWEYACRAGTTTPFHFGETITSDLANYNADYTYGVGVKGISRGETTLVGSFGVANAFGLYDMHGNVWEWCADHWHENYEGASNDETIWLSSDEGSSRVLRGGSWNFNPPSSRCAYRYRFYPDYDNDIGFRVVFDVSPRT
;
A
#
# COMPACT_ATOMS: atom_id res chain seq x y z
N MET A 1 4.28 23.17 25.84
CA MET A 1 4.99 24.40 25.45
C MET A 1 6.22 24.54 26.34
N THR A 2 7.42 24.71 25.78
CA THR A 2 8.55 25.33 26.51
C THR A 2 8.25 26.82 26.59
N THR A 3 8.26 27.39 27.79
CA THR A 3 8.06 28.83 27.98
C THR A 3 9.23 29.60 27.35
N GLU A 4 9.08 30.89 27.03
CA GLU A 4 10.20 31.73 26.56
C GLU A 4 11.38 31.70 27.54
N THR A 5 11.08 31.54 28.83
CA THR A 5 12.05 31.35 29.92
C THR A 5 12.84 30.03 29.77
N ASP A 6 12.17 28.92 29.41
CA ASP A 6 12.84 27.64 29.15
C ASP A 6 13.73 27.68 27.90
N ALA A 7 13.29 28.36 26.84
CA ALA A 7 14.07 28.48 25.61
C ALA A 7 15.35 29.31 25.80
N ALA A 8 15.27 30.39 26.60
CA ALA A 8 16.43 31.19 26.96
C ALA A 8 17.44 30.38 27.81
N GLN A 9 16.94 29.58 28.76
CA GLN A 9 17.77 28.73 29.61
C GLN A 9 18.48 27.63 28.80
N LEU A 10 17.78 26.96 27.88
CA LEU A 10 18.36 25.93 27.01
C LEU A 10 19.44 26.52 26.09
N ARG A 11 19.23 27.74 25.58
CA ARG A 11 20.25 28.47 24.81
C ARG A 11 21.48 28.78 25.65
N GLU A 12 21.31 29.23 26.89
CA GLU A 12 22.42 29.52 27.79
C GLU A 12 23.22 28.25 28.13
N GLN A 13 22.54 27.13 28.37
CA GLN A 13 23.19 25.83 28.59
C GLN A 13 24.01 25.37 27.37
N ALA A 14 23.48 25.56 26.16
CA ALA A 14 24.19 25.25 24.92
C ALA A 14 25.47 26.07 24.76
N ILE A 15 25.41 27.38 25.03
CA ILE A 15 26.58 28.28 25.01
C ILE A 15 27.63 27.79 26.01
N GLN A 16 27.21 27.54 27.25
CA GLN A 16 28.11 27.06 28.30
C GLN A 16 28.73 25.70 27.96
N ALA A 17 27.98 24.79 27.31
CA ALA A 17 28.51 23.50 26.89
C ALA A 17 29.61 23.65 25.82
N VAL A 18 29.37 24.48 24.80
CA VAL A 18 30.37 24.80 23.77
C VAL A 18 31.58 25.48 24.36
N ASP A 19 31.39 26.45 25.26
CA ASP A 19 32.49 27.14 25.92
C ASP A 19 33.33 26.20 26.79
N ARG A 20 32.70 25.29 27.54
CA ARG A 20 33.42 24.25 28.30
C ARG A 20 34.21 23.32 27.39
N PHE A 21 33.63 22.89 26.28
CA PHE A 21 34.29 22.04 25.29
C PHE A 21 35.52 22.74 24.71
N VAL A 22 35.38 23.99 24.26
CA VAL A 22 36.47 24.78 23.70
C VAL A 22 37.53 25.13 24.74
N TRP A 23 37.13 25.39 25.99
CA TRP A 23 38.06 25.65 27.10
C TRP A 23 38.88 24.41 27.48
N ARG A 24 38.27 23.21 27.41
CA ARG A 24 38.95 21.94 27.71
C ARG A 24 40.06 21.63 26.70
N PHE A 25 39.89 22.07 25.46
CA PHE A 25 40.83 21.85 24.37
C PHE A 25 41.41 23.21 23.94
N ASP A 26 41.16 23.66 22.71
CA ASP A 26 41.55 24.99 22.24
C ASP A 26 40.53 25.54 21.22
N LYS A 27 40.75 26.79 20.77
CA LYS A 27 39.82 27.50 19.88
C LYS A 27 39.60 26.80 18.53
N SER A 28 40.57 26.03 18.03
CA SER A 28 40.45 25.31 16.75
C SER A 28 39.35 24.23 16.79
N TYR A 29 39.03 23.68 17.97
CA TYR A 29 37.95 22.70 18.15
C TYR A 29 36.57 23.32 17.90
N ARG A 30 36.43 24.63 18.12
CA ARG A 30 35.21 25.37 17.79
C ARG A 30 34.95 25.34 16.28
N LEU A 31 36.01 25.44 15.47
CA LEU A 31 35.91 25.41 14.01
C LEU A 31 35.39 24.06 13.52
N LEU A 32 35.90 22.97 14.08
CA LEU A 32 35.39 21.63 13.77
C LEU A 32 33.93 21.48 14.19
N ALA A 33 33.57 21.97 15.38
CA ALA A 33 32.21 21.94 15.88
C ALA A 33 31.22 22.69 14.95
N TYR A 34 31.61 23.85 14.38
CA TYR A 34 30.77 24.56 13.40
C TYR A 34 30.44 23.70 12.18
N HIS A 35 31.46 23.09 11.58
CA HIS A 35 31.30 22.31 10.36
C HIS A 35 30.52 21.01 10.63
N ALA A 36 30.75 20.40 11.80
CA ALA A 36 30.01 19.23 12.28
C ALA A 36 28.58 19.56 12.75
N ALA A 37 28.21 20.84 12.92
CA ALA A 37 26.86 21.23 13.27
C ALA A 37 25.88 21.20 12.07
N LEU A 38 26.36 21.04 10.83
CA LEU A 38 25.48 20.99 9.65
C LEU A 38 24.90 19.58 9.37
N PRO A 39 25.67 18.47 9.45
CA PRO A 39 25.10 17.12 9.33
C PRO A 39 24.18 16.77 10.52
N LEU A 40 23.01 16.16 10.28
CA LEU A 40 22.11 15.72 11.36
C LEU A 40 22.67 14.54 12.15
N VAL A 41 23.45 13.69 11.50
CA VAL A 41 24.13 12.54 12.11
C VAL A 41 25.59 12.58 11.70
N LEU A 42 26.47 12.33 12.67
CA LEU A 42 27.91 12.33 12.53
C LEU A 42 28.44 10.91 12.63
N THR A 43 29.41 10.60 11.77
CA THR A 43 30.27 9.42 11.87
C THR A 43 31.72 9.88 11.96
N PRO A 44 32.63 9.06 12.52
CA PRO A 44 34.05 9.38 12.52
C PRO A 44 34.57 9.76 11.13
N GLU A 45 34.16 9.04 10.08
CA GLU A 45 34.56 9.29 8.70
C GLU A 45 34.08 10.64 8.19
N LEU A 46 32.83 11.00 8.49
CA LEU A 46 32.26 12.28 8.05
C LEU A 46 32.95 13.45 8.76
N VAL A 47 33.20 13.35 10.06
CA VAL A 47 33.89 14.41 10.83
C VAL A 47 35.33 14.56 10.33
N ASN A 48 36.04 13.45 10.10
CA ASN A 48 37.36 13.47 9.48
C ASN A 48 37.34 14.12 8.09
N TYR A 49 36.34 13.78 7.27
CA TYR A 49 36.21 14.34 5.93
C TYR A 49 35.98 15.85 5.97
N LEU A 50 35.12 16.33 6.86
CA LEU A 50 34.88 17.77 7.08
C LEU A 50 36.15 18.49 7.56
N ARG A 51 36.86 17.93 8.54
CA ARG A 51 38.13 18.49 9.01
C ARG A 51 39.15 18.59 7.89
N ASN A 52 39.32 17.51 7.12
CA ASN A 52 40.28 17.48 6.00
C ASN A 52 39.91 18.43 4.87
N GLN A 53 38.62 18.63 4.61
CA GLN A 53 38.18 19.46 3.50
C GLN A 53 38.26 20.95 3.83
N PHE A 54 37.95 21.33 5.07
CA PHE A 54 37.77 22.73 5.43
C PHE A 54 38.82 23.30 6.38
N LEU A 55 39.48 22.47 7.18
CA LEU A 55 40.26 22.89 8.36
C LEU A 55 41.72 22.44 8.33
N ARG A 56 42.24 21.99 7.18
CA ARG A 56 43.65 21.58 7.02
C ARG A 56 44.65 22.70 7.35
N GLY A 57 44.27 23.95 7.14
CA GLY A 57 45.11 25.12 7.42
C GLY A 57 44.97 25.68 8.83
N ASP A 58 44.00 25.19 9.61
CA ASP A 58 43.59 25.78 10.90
C ASP A 58 44.12 25.01 12.11
N GLU A 59 45.15 24.17 11.90
CA GLU A 59 45.85 23.37 12.92
C GLU A 59 44.94 22.46 13.78
N VAL A 60 43.71 22.15 13.32
CA VAL A 60 42.79 21.26 14.03
C VAL A 60 43.37 19.84 14.09
N PRO A 61 43.67 19.31 15.29
CA PRO A 61 44.33 18.02 15.41
C PRO A 61 43.37 16.90 15.01
N TRP A 62 43.92 15.79 14.49
CA TRP A 62 43.13 14.64 14.06
C TRP A 62 42.32 14.01 15.22
N VAL A 63 42.82 14.13 16.46
CA VAL A 63 42.14 13.68 17.68
C VAL A 63 40.89 14.51 18.01
N ALA A 64 40.76 15.73 17.47
CA ALA A 64 39.58 16.58 17.69
C ALA A 64 38.28 15.93 17.20
N GLU A 65 38.38 15.01 16.23
CA GLU A 65 37.24 14.23 15.73
C GLU A 65 36.63 13.37 16.84
N VAL A 66 37.47 12.62 17.55
CA VAL A 66 37.05 11.74 18.65
C VAL A 66 36.61 12.55 19.85
N ASP A 67 37.35 13.61 20.18
CA ASP A 67 37.02 14.50 21.29
C ASP A 67 35.66 15.18 21.09
N LEU A 68 35.33 15.61 19.86
CA LEU A 68 34.02 16.17 19.56
C LEU A 68 32.90 15.12 19.70
N LEU A 69 33.08 13.95 19.09
CA LEU A 69 32.06 12.89 19.08
C LEU A 69 31.76 12.34 20.49
N LEU A 70 32.76 12.29 21.36
CA LEU A 70 32.65 11.82 22.74
C LEU A 70 32.41 12.94 23.76
N SER A 71 32.30 14.19 23.32
CA SER A 71 32.00 15.33 24.21
C SER A 71 30.53 15.40 24.58
N ASP A 72 30.23 16.20 25.61
CA ASP A 72 28.87 16.56 26.01
C ASP A 72 28.09 17.34 24.93
N LEU A 73 28.72 17.72 23.81
CA LEU A 73 28.04 18.33 22.67
C LEU A 73 27.30 17.30 21.82
N CYS A 74 27.71 16.03 21.89
CA CYS A 74 27.21 14.94 21.08
C CYS A 74 26.64 13.83 21.96
N SER A 75 25.69 13.08 21.41
CA SER A 75 25.18 11.85 22.01
C SER A 75 25.30 10.71 21.01
N GLN A 76 25.74 9.54 21.48
CA GLN A 76 25.74 8.34 20.66
C GLN A 76 24.30 7.86 20.44
N VAL A 77 23.88 7.79 19.18
CA VAL A 77 22.54 7.39 18.76
C VAL A 77 22.52 6.02 18.05
N GLY A 78 23.68 5.42 17.83
CA GLY A 78 23.83 4.09 17.25
C GLY A 78 25.30 3.65 17.17
N TYR A 79 25.54 2.47 16.58
CA TYR A 79 26.90 2.01 16.31
C TYR A 79 27.61 2.97 15.36
N GLU A 80 28.62 3.68 15.88
CA GLU A 80 29.39 4.74 15.20
C GLU A 80 28.54 5.90 14.66
N LEU A 81 27.36 6.12 15.25
CA LEU A 81 26.47 7.23 14.90
C LEU A 81 26.30 8.16 16.11
N TYR A 82 26.52 9.45 15.87
CA TYR A 82 26.40 10.50 16.88
C TYR A 82 25.47 11.60 16.40
N ALA A 83 24.74 12.22 17.31
CA ALA A 83 23.93 13.40 17.02
C ALA A 83 24.38 14.54 17.94
N MET A 84 24.58 15.73 17.38
CA MET A 84 24.86 16.93 18.16
C MET A 84 23.57 17.39 18.85
N ASP A 85 23.67 17.86 20.09
CA ASP A 85 22.54 18.44 20.80
C ASP A 85 21.88 19.56 19.97
N THR A 86 20.54 19.58 19.92
CA THR A 86 19.79 20.47 19.03
C THR A 86 20.04 21.95 19.31
N HIS A 87 20.21 22.34 20.58
CA HIS A 87 20.47 23.73 20.96
C HIS A 87 21.92 24.12 20.74
N VAL A 88 22.86 23.21 21.03
CA VAL A 88 24.29 23.35 20.68
C VAL A 88 24.46 23.55 19.19
N ARG A 89 23.83 22.70 18.37
CA ARG A 89 23.82 22.77 16.92
C ARG A 89 23.30 24.13 16.43
N ALA A 90 22.14 24.57 16.92
CA ALA A 90 21.55 25.84 16.53
C ALA A 90 22.44 27.04 16.89
N TYR A 91 23.06 27.02 18.08
CA TYR A 91 24.02 28.04 18.50
C TYR A 91 25.25 28.06 17.58
N LEU A 92 25.89 26.90 17.34
CA LEU A 92 27.08 26.78 16.49
C LEU A 92 26.82 27.21 15.04
N LEU A 93 25.66 26.88 14.46
CA LEU A 93 25.29 27.34 13.12
C LEU A 93 25.07 28.85 13.06
N GLY A 94 24.52 29.44 14.12
CA GLY A 94 24.37 30.89 14.26
C GLY A 94 25.71 31.60 14.32
N GLU A 95 26.65 31.09 15.12
CA GLU A 95 28.03 31.62 15.21
C GLU A 95 28.77 31.43 13.89
N MET A 96 28.68 30.25 13.26
CA MET A 96 29.29 29.97 11.96
C MET A 96 28.81 30.96 10.89
N LYS A 97 27.52 31.28 10.87
CA LYS A 97 26.96 32.29 9.96
C LYS A 97 27.54 33.68 10.23
N GLN A 98 27.78 34.05 11.47
CA GLN A 98 28.37 35.34 11.83
C GLN A 98 29.86 35.41 11.48
N GLU A 99 30.59 34.32 11.73
CA GLU A 99 32.05 34.26 11.56
C GLU A 99 32.47 34.07 10.09
N TYR A 100 31.76 33.21 9.35
CA TYR A 100 32.13 32.80 7.99
C TYR A 100 31.11 33.18 6.90
N GLY A 101 29.94 33.69 7.28
CA GLY A 101 28.86 34.00 6.35
C GLY A 101 28.18 32.76 5.77
N GLU A 102 27.15 33.00 4.95
CA GLU A 102 26.36 31.91 4.36
C GLU A 102 27.17 31.09 3.36
N GLN A 103 28.15 31.68 2.67
CA GLN A 103 28.93 30.99 1.64
C GLN A 103 29.61 29.74 2.19
N ARG A 104 30.29 29.84 3.34
CA ARG A 104 30.95 28.69 3.94
C ARG A 104 29.95 27.61 4.35
N MET A 105 28.77 28.00 4.85
CA MET A 105 27.70 27.05 5.14
C MET A 105 27.23 26.31 3.87
N ARG A 106 27.11 27.01 2.74
CA ARG A 106 26.76 26.38 1.44
C ARG A 106 27.85 25.41 0.98
N GLU A 107 29.12 25.75 1.15
CA GLU A 107 30.24 24.87 0.79
C GLU A 107 30.21 23.58 1.63
N VAL A 108 30.00 23.69 2.94
CA VAL A 108 29.84 22.53 3.83
C VAL A 108 28.63 21.70 3.44
N ALA A 109 27.49 22.34 3.17
CA ALA A 109 26.28 21.67 2.71
C ALA A 109 26.49 20.96 1.37
N GLN A 110 27.25 21.55 0.44
CA GLN A 110 27.53 20.94 -0.86
C GLN A 110 28.39 19.68 -0.72
N VAL A 111 29.37 19.72 0.18
CA VAL A 111 30.21 18.56 0.52
C VAL A 111 29.35 17.45 1.15
N LEU A 112 28.48 17.81 2.10
CA LEU A 112 27.55 16.86 2.72
C LEU A 112 26.59 16.25 1.69
N TYR A 113 25.99 17.06 0.82
CA TYR A 113 25.08 16.60 -0.22
C TYR A 113 25.75 15.62 -1.18
N SER A 114 26.98 15.92 -1.62
CA SER A 114 27.77 15.01 -2.47
C SER A 114 28.10 13.70 -1.76
N TYR A 115 28.50 13.78 -0.48
CA TYR A 115 28.85 12.62 0.34
C TYR A 115 27.64 11.68 0.53
N VAL A 116 26.48 12.23 0.89
CA VAL A 116 25.24 11.46 1.12
C VAL A 116 24.74 10.82 -0.18
N ASN A 117 24.85 11.50 -1.33
CA ASN A 117 24.51 10.93 -2.63
C ASN A 117 25.44 9.79 -3.05
N TYR A 118 26.73 9.89 -2.72
CA TYR A 118 27.68 8.81 -2.93
C TYR A 118 27.31 7.58 -2.07
N LEU A 119 27.03 7.76 -0.78
CA LEU A 119 26.61 6.67 0.12
C LEU A 119 25.33 5.98 -0.35
N SER A 120 24.34 6.76 -0.82
CA SER A 120 23.07 6.24 -1.33
C SER A 120 23.23 5.29 -2.53
N ARG A 121 24.29 5.42 -3.33
CA ARG A 121 24.56 4.56 -4.49
C ARG A 121 25.25 3.25 -4.10
N LEU A 122 26.08 3.27 -3.05
CA LEU A 122 26.87 2.11 -2.65
C LEU A 122 26.12 1.11 -1.78
N ASN A 123 25.10 1.55 -1.05
CA ASN A 123 24.34 0.70 -0.13
C ASN A 123 22.84 0.97 -0.24
N PRO A 124 22.19 0.70 -1.39
CA PRO A 124 20.75 0.88 -1.53
C PRO A 124 20.02 0.02 -0.50
N GLY A 125 19.31 0.65 0.44
CA GLY A 125 18.49 -0.02 1.46
C GLY A 125 19.01 0.05 2.91
N ARG A 126 20.32 0.22 3.15
CA ARG A 126 20.84 0.34 4.53
C ARG A 126 20.84 1.80 4.97
N ARG A 127 20.16 2.12 6.08
CA ARG A 127 20.06 3.49 6.66
C ARG A 127 19.43 4.53 5.71
N GLN A 128 18.48 4.10 4.88
CA GLN A 128 17.84 4.95 3.87
C GLN A 128 17.20 6.20 4.49
N LYS A 129 16.50 6.05 5.62
CA LYS A 129 15.87 7.15 6.34
C LYS A 129 16.91 8.16 6.85
N GLU A 130 18.05 7.70 7.39
CA GLU A 130 19.10 8.61 7.84
C GLU A 130 19.75 9.36 6.66
N ILE A 131 19.96 8.68 5.53
CA ILE A 131 20.49 9.27 4.28
C ILE A 131 19.54 10.37 3.77
N GLU A 132 18.23 10.11 3.73
CA GLU A 132 17.22 11.10 3.33
C GLU A 132 17.26 12.35 4.22
N ALA A 133 17.26 12.16 5.54
CA ALA A 133 17.30 13.26 6.49
C ALA A 133 18.55 14.13 6.32
N GLN A 134 19.73 13.49 6.18
CA GLN A 134 20.97 14.22 5.93
C GLN A 134 20.97 14.96 4.59
N ARG A 135 20.37 14.36 3.55
CA ARG A 135 20.25 14.99 2.23
C ARG A 135 19.42 16.28 2.34
N TRP A 136 18.26 16.24 3.00
CA TRP A 136 17.42 17.42 3.21
C TRP A 136 18.14 18.48 4.04
N ALA A 137 18.82 18.08 5.11
CA ALA A 137 19.60 19.00 5.94
C ALA A 137 20.71 19.72 5.16
N ALA A 138 21.29 19.09 4.13
CA ALA A 138 22.20 19.76 3.21
C ALA A 138 21.46 20.71 2.26
N MET A 139 20.39 20.22 1.62
CA MET A 139 19.65 20.95 0.58
C MET A 139 19.12 22.29 1.04
N VAL A 140 18.66 22.41 2.29
CA VAL A 140 18.12 23.68 2.82
C VAL A 140 19.14 24.81 2.93
N TYR A 141 20.44 24.53 2.81
CA TYR A 141 21.52 25.53 2.74
C TYR A 141 22.03 25.78 1.30
N LEU A 142 21.56 25.03 0.30
CA LEU A 142 22.03 25.12 -1.09
C LEU A 142 21.27 26.15 -1.94
N GLY A 143 20.53 27.06 -1.31
CA GLY A 143 19.74 28.09 -1.95
C GLY A 143 18.26 27.74 -2.08
N ASP A 144 17.46 28.72 -2.52
CA ASP A 144 16.00 28.66 -2.45
C ASP A 144 15.39 27.48 -3.20
N GLU A 145 15.86 27.19 -4.42
CA GLU A 145 15.34 26.09 -5.24
C GLU A 145 15.60 24.72 -4.59
N LYS A 146 16.78 24.52 -4.01
CA LYS A 146 17.09 23.28 -3.28
C LYS A 146 16.34 23.19 -1.95
N SER A 147 16.10 24.32 -1.29
CA SER A 147 15.30 24.37 -0.07
C SER A 147 13.83 24.02 -0.34
N LYS A 148 13.23 24.54 -1.43
CA LYS A 148 11.89 24.15 -1.88
C LYS A 148 11.80 22.67 -2.23
N GLU A 149 12.79 22.16 -2.96
CA GLU A 149 12.84 20.74 -3.31
C GLU A 149 12.95 19.85 -2.06
N ALA A 150 13.70 20.27 -1.02
CA ALA A 150 13.74 19.56 0.25
C ALA A 150 12.37 19.57 0.94
N ALA A 151 11.70 20.73 0.98
CA ALA A 151 10.37 20.85 1.55
C ALA A 151 9.34 19.98 0.83
N LYS A 152 9.40 19.94 -0.51
CA LYS A 152 8.59 19.06 -1.35
C LYS A 152 8.82 17.59 -1.03
N GLN A 153 10.07 17.15 -0.92
CA GLN A 153 10.40 15.75 -0.60
C GLN A 153 9.95 15.36 0.81
N ILE A 154 10.08 16.24 1.80
CA ILE A 154 9.54 16.01 3.15
C ILE A 154 8.01 15.88 3.08
N ALA A 155 7.33 16.76 2.33
CA ALA A 155 5.89 16.71 2.15
C ALA A 155 5.42 15.43 1.43
N GLN A 156 6.15 15.00 0.39
CA GLN A 156 5.90 13.71 -0.29
C GLN A 156 6.03 12.56 0.69
N ARG A 157 7.06 12.56 1.54
CA ARG A 157 7.24 11.51 2.54
C ARG A 157 6.13 11.49 3.59
N LEU A 158 5.65 12.66 4.01
CA LEU A 158 4.49 12.78 4.89
C LEU A 158 3.24 12.22 4.20
N ALA A 159 2.96 12.60 2.95
CA ALA A 159 1.82 12.12 2.18
C ALA A 159 1.88 10.60 1.95
N GLU A 160 3.04 10.06 1.56
CA GLU A 160 3.28 8.61 1.45
C GLU A 160 3.04 7.90 2.79
N THR A 161 3.49 8.48 3.91
CA THR A 161 3.28 7.89 5.24
C THR A 161 1.81 7.97 5.65
N THR A 162 1.09 9.03 5.27
CA THR A 162 -0.37 9.14 5.43
C THR A 162 -1.06 8.04 4.64
N SER A 163 -0.79 7.92 3.34
CA SER A 163 -1.34 6.87 2.49
C SER A 163 -0.98 5.48 2.99
N ALA A 164 0.24 5.28 3.50
CA ALA A 164 0.68 4.03 4.09
C ALA A 164 -0.05 3.71 5.40
N ALA A 165 -0.31 4.72 6.24
CA ALA A 165 -1.04 4.55 7.49
C ALA A 165 -2.53 4.33 7.27
N ASP A 166 -3.13 5.01 6.29
CA ASP A 166 -4.54 4.86 5.90
C ASP A 166 -4.78 3.52 5.19
N SER A 167 -3.75 2.94 4.56
CA SER A 167 -3.75 1.56 4.01
C SER A 167 -3.26 0.49 4.98
N GLU A 168 -2.99 0.85 6.24
CA GLU A 168 -2.41 -0.01 7.31
C GLU A 168 -1.09 -0.74 6.94
N SER A 169 -0.43 -0.38 5.84
CA SER A 169 0.87 -0.93 5.40
C SER A 169 2.04 -0.59 6.34
N ILE A 170 1.83 0.34 7.28
CA ILE A 170 2.73 0.64 8.39
C ILE A 170 1.95 0.62 9.70
N THR A 171 2.48 -0.08 10.71
CA THR A 171 1.85 -0.18 12.04
C THR A 171 1.58 1.19 12.63
N GLU A 172 0.55 1.34 13.49
CA GLU A 172 0.29 2.61 14.18
C GLU A 172 1.55 3.15 14.89
N SER A 173 2.33 2.27 15.53
CA SER A 173 3.62 2.63 16.13
C SER A 173 4.64 3.11 15.09
N GLY A 174 4.68 2.48 13.92
CA GLY A 174 5.53 2.85 12.80
C GLY A 174 5.13 4.20 12.20
N THR A 175 3.84 4.45 12.01
CA THR A 175 3.29 5.74 11.56
C THR A 175 3.65 6.83 12.54
N ARG A 176 3.37 6.63 13.83
CA ARG A 176 3.69 7.61 14.87
C ARG A 176 5.19 7.88 14.93
N ALA A 177 6.03 6.85 14.79
CA ALA A 177 7.48 7.00 14.76
C ALA A 177 7.97 7.77 13.53
N GLU A 178 7.40 7.50 12.34
CA GLU A 178 7.79 8.17 11.11
C GLU A 178 7.34 9.64 11.09
N PHE A 179 6.10 9.92 11.49
CA PHE A 179 5.62 11.29 11.66
C PHE A 179 6.40 12.05 12.74
N ALA A 180 6.73 11.41 13.86
CA ALA A 180 7.60 12.02 14.87
C ALA A 180 8.98 12.36 14.30
N ARG A 181 9.57 11.44 13.52
CA ARG A 181 10.85 11.63 12.84
C ARG A 181 10.79 12.81 11.88
N LEU A 182 9.81 12.83 10.97
CA LEU A 182 9.66 13.89 9.96
C LEU A 182 9.37 15.24 10.61
N ALA A 183 8.47 15.30 11.59
CA ALA A 183 8.17 16.54 12.32
C ALA A 183 9.37 17.06 13.12
N ARG A 184 10.21 16.17 13.66
CA ARG A 184 11.46 16.55 14.32
C ARG A 184 12.46 17.14 13.33
N ILE A 185 12.68 16.48 12.18
CA ILE A 185 13.59 16.99 11.14
C ILE A 185 13.13 18.37 10.65
N THR A 186 11.84 18.53 10.35
CA THR A 186 11.28 19.83 9.92
C THR A 186 11.50 20.94 10.94
N GLU A 187 11.33 20.65 12.23
CA GLU A 187 11.56 21.62 13.30
C GLU A 187 13.05 21.94 13.50
N GLU A 188 13.94 20.95 13.35
CA GLU A 188 15.39 21.16 13.38
C GLU A 188 15.87 22.05 12.22
N LEU A 189 15.14 22.07 11.10
CA LEU A 189 15.43 22.89 9.91
C LEU A 189 14.56 24.16 9.82
N LYS A 190 13.84 24.54 10.88
CA LYS A 190 12.81 25.59 10.82
C LYS A 190 13.26 26.95 10.33
N TYR A 191 14.51 27.34 10.61
CA TYR A 191 15.04 28.64 10.20
C TYR A 191 15.26 28.69 8.69
N GLN A 192 15.70 27.58 8.09
CA GLN A 192 15.93 27.46 6.66
C GLN A 192 14.62 27.21 5.89
N LEU A 193 13.63 26.60 6.56
CA LEU A 193 12.30 26.34 6.03
C LEU A 193 11.28 27.45 6.36
N GLN A 194 11.71 28.63 6.82
CA GLN A 194 10.80 29.72 7.21
C GLN A 194 9.87 30.19 6.06
N ASN A 195 10.30 30.01 4.81
CA ASN A 195 9.50 30.31 3.61
C ASN A 195 8.49 29.20 3.26
N GLN A 196 8.39 28.15 4.09
CA GLN A 196 7.49 27.00 3.94
C GLN A 196 6.53 26.91 5.14
N PRO A 197 5.65 27.91 5.35
CA PRO A 197 4.85 28.03 6.56
C PRO A 197 3.88 26.86 6.74
N ALA A 198 3.32 26.31 5.66
CA ALA A 198 2.42 25.16 5.70
C ALA A 198 3.12 23.89 6.22
N LEU A 199 4.36 23.63 5.78
CA LEU A 199 5.13 22.48 6.24
C LEU A 199 5.50 22.62 7.74
N LEU A 200 5.89 23.82 8.16
CA LEU A 200 6.19 24.11 9.57
C LEU A 200 4.96 24.01 10.46
N GLU A 201 3.80 24.47 9.98
CA GLU A 201 2.53 24.37 10.71
C GLU A 201 2.12 22.90 10.88
N CYS A 202 2.21 22.09 9.83
CA CYS A 202 1.97 20.65 9.87
C CYS A 202 2.90 19.96 10.89
N ALA A 203 4.21 20.22 10.84
CA ALA A 203 5.16 19.62 11.78
C ALA A 203 4.86 20.01 13.26
N ARG A 204 4.51 21.27 13.53
CA ARG A 204 4.12 21.71 14.88
C ARG A 204 2.85 21.04 15.36
N LEU A 205 1.86 20.87 14.47
CA LEU A 205 0.64 20.15 14.78
C LEU A 205 0.93 18.69 15.14
N VAL A 206 1.76 17.99 14.35
CA VAL A 206 2.19 16.62 14.65
C VAL A 206 2.87 16.53 16.02
N GLN A 207 3.80 17.43 16.32
CA GLN A 207 4.48 17.45 17.62
C GLN A 207 3.52 17.72 18.79
N ARG A 208 2.59 18.67 18.65
CA ARG A 208 1.54 18.94 19.65
C ARG A 208 0.67 17.71 19.86
N LEU A 209 0.27 17.05 18.79
CA LEU A 209 -0.59 15.89 18.83
C LEU A 209 0.09 14.67 19.47
N LEU A 210 1.41 14.51 19.28
CA LEU A 210 2.20 13.46 19.94
C LEU A 210 2.50 13.76 21.41
N LYS A 211 2.62 15.03 21.82
CA LYS A 211 3.06 15.44 23.17
C LYS A 211 1.90 15.82 24.11
N THR A 212 0.93 16.57 23.59
CA THR A 212 -0.22 17.14 24.31
C THR A 212 -1.49 16.99 23.45
N PRO A 213 -1.95 15.75 23.23
CA PRO A 213 -3.07 15.44 22.33
C PRO A 213 -4.39 16.16 22.67
N ASN A 214 -4.62 16.48 23.95
CA ASN A 214 -5.86 17.13 24.41
C ASN A 214 -5.94 18.63 24.05
N ASP A 215 -4.84 19.25 23.64
CA ASP A 215 -4.76 20.68 23.31
C ASP A 215 -4.94 20.95 21.80
N VAL A 216 -5.28 19.93 21.01
CA VAL A 216 -5.48 20.02 19.56
C VAL A 216 -6.97 19.90 19.25
N THR A 217 -7.50 20.75 18.38
CA THR A 217 -8.94 20.77 17.99
C THR A 217 -9.23 19.89 16.76
N GLN A 218 -10.50 19.51 16.53
CA GLN A 218 -10.86 18.71 15.34
C GLN A 218 -10.65 19.46 14.01
N GLU A 219 -10.85 20.78 14.01
CA GLU A 219 -10.62 21.62 12.84
C GLU A 219 -9.13 21.67 12.47
N GLU A 220 -8.23 21.74 13.47
CA GLU A 220 -6.79 21.70 13.23
C GLU A 220 -6.32 20.38 12.61
N VAL A 221 -6.86 19.24 13.05
CA VAL A 221 -6.47 17.93 12.51
C VAL A 221 -6.99 17.71 11.08
N ARG A 222 -8.23 18.13 10.79
CA ARG A 222 -8.87 17.93 9.47
C ARG A 222 -8.30 18.81 8.36
N ARG A 223 -7.39 19.73 8.69
CA ARG A 223 -6.77 20.64 7.75
C ARG A 223 -5.80 19.90 6.82
N SER A 224 -5.90 20.19 5.53
CA SER A 224 -4.86 19.81 4.56
C SER A 224 -3.84 20.94 4.40
N TYR A 225 -2.59 20.56 4.15
CA TYR A 225 -1.47 21.46 3.92
C TYR A 225 -0.96 21.26 2.51
N GLU A 226 -0.90 22.35 1.74
CA GLU A 226 -0.26 22.34 0.43
C GLU A 226 1.19 22.83 0.56
N VAL A 227 2.14 22.01 0.14
CA VAL A 227 3.58 22.30 0.19
C VAL A 227 4.18 22.00 -1.18
N GLU A 228 4.57 23.03 -1.93
CA GLU A 228 5.23 22.89 -3.24
C GLU A 228 4.49 21.93 -4.21
N GLY A 229 3.15 22.02 -4.22
CA GLY A 229 2.26 21.19 -5.06
C GLY A 229 1.90 19.82 -4.48
N VAL A 230 2.29 19.52 -3.25
CA VAL A 230 1.98 18.25 -2.55
C VAL A 230 0.94 18.52 -1.46
N GLN A 231 -0.16 17.77 -1.49
CA GLN A 231 -1.18 17.82 -0.44
C GLN A 231 -0.81 16.86 0.70
N VAL A 232 -0.81 17.36 1.93
CA VAL A 232 -0.49 16.61 3.14
C VAL A 232 -1.65 16.70 4.13
N SER A 233 -2.14 15.55 4.58
CA SER A 233 -3.13 15.41 5.65
C SER A 233 -2.58 14.48 6.75
N LEU A 234 -3.11 14.59 7.97
CA LEU A 234 -2.73 13.71 9.07
C LEU A 234 -3.53 12.42 9.04
N PRO A 235 -2.90 11.23 9.12
CA PRO A 235 -3.62 9.96 9.16
C PRO A 235 -4.34 9.75 10.49
N ASN A 236 -5.41 8.96 10.47
CA ASN A 236 -6.19 8.62 11.66
C ASN A 236 -5.34 7.92 12.74
N ALA A 237 -4.31 7.18 12.33
CA ALA A 237 -3.34 6.50 13.20
C ALA A 237 -2.56 7.46 14.12
N LEU A 238 -2.48 8.75 13.81
CA LEU A 238 -1.88 9.74 14.71
C LEU A 238 -2.85 10.19 15.82
N LEU A 239 -4.16 10.12 15.58
CA LEU A 239 -5.16 10.76 16.44
C LEU A 239 -5.26 10.16 17.85
N PRO A 240 -5.55 10.98 18.89
CA PRO A 240 -5.76 10.50 20.24
C PRO A 240 -6.97 9.57 20.34
N LYS A 241 -6.95 8.58 21.25
CA LYS A 241 -8.08 7.67 21.45
C LYS A 241 -9.40 8.41 21.72
N GLY A 242 -9.45 9.51 22.48
CA GLY A 242 -10.68 10.31 22.66
C GLY A 242 -11.19 11.03 21.40
N PHE A 243 -10.33 11.21 20.38
CA PHE A 243 -10.72 11.65 19.03
C PHE A 243 -11.19 10.48 18.17
N ARG A 244 -10.63 9.28 18.40
CA ARG A 244 -11.10 8.00 17.85
C ARG A 244 -12.43 7.56 18.49
N ASP A 245 -12.65 7.83 19.77
CA ASP A 245 -13.81 7.41 20.59
C ASP A 245 -15.04 8.29 20.40
N ARG A 246 -14.92 9.45 19.74
CA ARG A 246 -16.08 10.13 19.11
C ARG A 246 -16.39 9.57 17.72
N GLN A 247 -15.64 8.56 17.28
CA GLN A 247 -15.88 7.66 16.16
C GLN A 247 -15.97 6.17 16.58
N ASP A 248 -15.69 5.81 17.86
CA ASP A 248 -15.88 4.46 18.44
C ASP A 248 -17.12 4.36 19.36
N THR A 249 -18.12 5.21 19.14
CA THR A 249 -19.41 4.54 18.96
C THR A 249 -19.25 3.80 17.65
N VAL A 250 -19.16 2.45 17.69
CA VAL A 250 -19.73 1.62 16.62
C VAL A 250 -20.91 2.44 16.14
N PRO A 251 -20.96 2.93 14.88
CA PRO A 251 -22.23 3.40 14.42
C PRO A 251 -23.08 2.14 14.49
N THR A 252 -23.83 1.99 15.58
CA THR A 252 -25.24 1.72 15.43
C THR A 252 -25.70 2.84 14.51
N LEU A 253 -25.47 2.64 13.20
CA LEU A 253 -26.43 3.03 12.20
C LEU A 253 -27.73 2.58 12.85
N GLU A 254 -28.49 3.52 13.41
CA GLU A 254 -29.59 3.18 14.30
C GLU A 254 -30.50 2.19 13.56
N GLY A 255 -30.55 0.92 14.01
CA GLY A 255 -31.25 -0.17 13.32
C GLY A 255 -30.40 -1.29 12.67
N PHE A 256 -29.07 -1.22 12.65
CA PHE A 256 -28.21 -2.24 12.03
C PHE A 256 -27.51 -3.17 13.05
N PRO A 257 -27.13 -4.41 12.68
CA PRO A 257 -26.50 -5.36 13.60
C PRO A 257 -25.06 -4.93 13.92
N PRO A 258 -24.43 -5.48 14.98
CA PRO A 258 -23.05 -5.13 15.32
C PRO A 258 -22.10 -5.49 14.17
N ILE A 259 -21.54 -4.46 13.52
CA ILE A 259 -20.53 -4.62 12.48
C ILE A 259 -19.22 -5.02 13.16
N LYS A 260 -18.52 -6.00 12.59
CA LYS A 260 -17.28 -6.57 13.12
C LYS A 260 -16.15 -6.42 12.09
N PRO A 261 -14.91 -6.14 12.55
CA PRO A 261 -13.76 -6.19 11.67
C PRO A 261 -13.45 -7.64 11.25
N PHE A 262 -12.94 -7.82 10.03
CA PHE A 262 -12.35 -9.06 9.54
C PHE A 262 -11.09 -8.77 8.71
N GLU A 263 -10.09 -9.65 8.80
CA GLU A 263 -8.83 -9.55 8.05
C GLU A 263 -8.91 -10.32 6.73
N PHE A 264 -8.20 -9.83 5.72
CA PHE A 264 -8.02 -10.49 4.43
C PHE A 264 -6.71 -10.03 3.77
N ASP A 265 -6.26 -10.75 2.74
CA ASP A 265 -5.10 -10.35 1.94
C ASP A 265 -5.59 -9.64 0.65
N VAL A 266 -4.92 -8.57 0.26
CA VAL A 266 -5.08 -7.90 -1.04
C VAL A 266 -3.85 -8.20 -1.88
N ALA A 267 -4.05 -8.48 -3.17
CA ALA A 267 -2.93 -8.72 -4.08
C ALA A 267 -2.72 -7.57 -5.06
N THR A 268 -1.46 -7.27 -5.36
CA THR A 268 -1.05 -6.40 -6.47
C THR A 268 -0.07 -7.14 -7.38
N ILE A 269 -0.16 -6.90 -8.69
CA ILE A 269 0.71 -7.51 -9.68
C ILE A 269 1.75 -6.49 -10.11
N GLN A 270 3.02 -6.83 -9.88
CA GLN A 270 4.15 -6.10 -10.43
C GLN A 270 4.72 -6.86 -11.63
N VAL A 271 4.98 -6.13 -12.71
CA VAL A 271 5.57 -6.68 -13.93
C VAL A 271 7.06 -6.41 -13.89
N ASN A 272 7.86 -7.46 -13.80
CA ASN A 272 9.31 -7.31 -13.88
C ASN A 272 9.71 -7.28 -15.35
N GLN A 273 9.92 -6.08 -15.90
CA GLN A 273 10.44 -5.92 -17.24
C GLN A 273 11.94 -6.20 -17.29
N SER A 274 12.34 -7.05 -18.23
CA SER A 274 13.70 -7.54 -18.48
C SER A 274 14.74 -6.47 -18.90
N ALA A 275 14.45 -5.17 -18.84
CA ALA A 275 15.31 -4.13 -19.41
C ALA A 275 15.75 -3.01 -18.45
N GLU A 276 15.17 -2.86 -17.26
CA GLU A 276 15.54 -1.76 -16.33
C GLU A 276 15.86 -2.17 -14.89
N VAL A 277 15.80 -3.46 -14.55
CA VAL A 277 16.28 -3.95 -13.24
C VAL A 277 17.73 -4.40 -13.37
N SER A 278 18.64 -3.47 -13.11
CA SER A 278 20.05 -3.71 -12.80
C SER A 278 20.17 -4.44 -11.44
N THR A 279 19.77 -5.71 -11.36
CA THR A 279 20.21 -6.60 -10.31
C THR A 279 20.88 -7.80 -10.95
N ASP A 280 22.20 -7.72 -11.13
CA ASP A 280 23.08 -8.80 -11.63
C ASP A 280 23.18 -10.00 -10.65
N ASN A 281 22.23 -10.18 -9.73
CA ASN A 281 22.26 -11.25 -8.72
C ASN A 281 21.12 -12.28 -8.92
N PRO A 282 21.34 -13.35 -9.70
CA PRO A 282 20.39 -14.44 -9.91
C PRO A 282 19.86 -15.10 -8.63
N LEU A 283 20.60 -14.99 -7.51
CA LEU A 283 20.22 -15.55 -6.23
C LEU A 283 19.04 -14.81 -5.60
N GLU A 284 19.08 -13.48 -5.57
CA GLU A 284 18.04 -12.63 -4.98
C GLU A 284 16.72 -12.80 -5.74
N ILE A 285 16.83 -12.87 -7.06
CA ILE A 285 15.69 -13.11 -7.96
C ILE A 285 15.01 -14.45 -7.65
N LEU A 286 15.79 -15.52 -7.46
CA LEU A 286 15.23 -16.84 -7.13
C LEU A 286 14.67 -16.92 -5.70
N GLN A 287 15.27 -16.20 -4.76
CA GLN A 287 14.74 -16.11 -3.40
C GLN A 287 13.35 -15.49 -3.40
N GLU A 288 13.19 -14.37 -4.10
CA GLU A 288 11.91 -13.69 -4.21
C GLU A 288 10.88 -14.58 -4.91
N ALA A 289 11.24 -15.21 -6.04
CA ALA A 289 10.34 -16.09 -6.77
C ALA A 289 9.88 -17.32 -5.94
N VAL A 290 10.79 -17.91 -5.15
CA VAL A 290 10.43 -19.00 -4.22
C VAL A 290 9.51 -18.49 -3.11
N PHE A 291 9.80 -17.31 -2.55
CA PHE A 291 8.94 -16.71 -1.54
C PHE A 291 7.53 -16.43 -2.08
N THR A 292 7.42 -15.81 -3.25
CA THR A 292 6.13 -15.52 -3.90
C THR A 292 5.32 -16.81 -4.12
N LYS A 293 5.96 -17.90 -4.55
CA LYS A 293 5.23 -19.15 -4.85
C LYS A 293 4.89 -19.98 -3.60
N THR A 294 5.73 -19.92 -2.56
CA THR A 294 5.63 -20.84 -1.41
C THR A 294 5.25 -20.16 -0.08
N GLY A 295 5.29 -18.83 -0.03
CA GLY A 295 5.14 -18.03 1.20
C GLY A 295 6.29 -18.20 2.20
N LYS A 296 7.43 -18.77 1.78
CA LYS A 296 8.57 -19.09 2.66
C LYS A 296 9.89 -18.64 2.06
N TYR A 297 10.72 -18.01 2.89
CA TYR A 297 12.10 -17.67 2.51
C TYR A 297 12.97 -18.92 2.47
N LEU A 298 13.94 -18.93 1.55
CA LEU A 298 14.98 -19.95 1.52
C LEU A 298 15.79 -19.93 2.81
N GLN A 299 15.99 -21.09 3.41
CA GLN A 299 16.86 -21.25 4.57
C GLN A 299 18.32 -21.03 4.19
N ASP A 300 19.18 -20.70 5.16
CA ASP A 300 20.60 -20.41 4.90
C ASP A 300 21.32 -21.55 4.16
N VAL A 301 20.98 -22.80 4.46
CA VAL A 301 21.56 -23.96 3.75
C VAL A 301 21.02 -24.13 2.33
N GLU A 302 19.78 -23.75 2.06
CA GLU A 302 19.21 -23.76 0.72
C GLU A 302 19.84 -22.66 -0.14
N ARG A 303 20.04 -21.47 0.45
CA ARG A 303 20.78 -20.36 -0.16
C ARG A 303 22.21 -20.78 -0.51
N LEU A 304 22.92 -21.41 0.42
CA LEU A 304 24.28 -21.94 0.21
C LEU A 304 24.34 -22.94 -0.96
N VAL A 305 23.38 -23.87 -1.03
CA VAL A 305 23.28 -24.85 -2.13
C VAL A 305 23.03 -24.15 -3.47
N LEU A 306 22.17 -23.14 -3.49
CA LEU A 306 21.85 -22.37 -4.69
C LEU A 306 23.05 -21.55 -5.18
N GLU A 307 23.66 -20.76 -4.29
CA GLU A 307 24.86 -19.97 -4.54
C GLU A 307 26.00 -20.85 -5.10
N GLY A 308 26.31 -21.94 -4.41
CA GLY A 308 27.35 -22.86 -4.84
C GLY A 308 27.03 -23.50 -6.20
N THR A 309 25.76 -23.81 -6.47
CA THR A 309 25.35 -24.37 -7.76
C THR A 309 25.46 -23.34 -8.89
N LEU A 310 25.06 -22.09 -8.66
CA LEU A 310 25.22 -20.98 -9.61
C LEU A 310 26.69 -20.66 -9.89
N ALA A 311 27.56 -20.85 -8.88
CA ALA A 311 29.01 -20.75 -9.01
C ALA A 311 29.68 -22.03 -9.58
N ASN A 312 28.90 -22.99 -10.09
CA ASN A 312 29.38 -24.26 -10.65
C ASN A 312 30.20 -25.14 -9.68
N GLN A 313 29.95 -25.04 -8.36
CA GLN A 313 30.62 -25.84 -7.33
C GLN A 313 30.00 -27.23 -7.14
N THR A 314 30.83 -28.20 -6.78
CA THR A 314 30.41 -29.54 -6.30
C THR A 314 29.89 -29.49 -4.87
N TYR A 315 29.12 -30.48 -4.41
CA TYR A 315 28.68 -30.49 -3.01
C TYR A 315 29.84 -30.73 -2.05
N GLU A 316 30.90 -31.39 -2.52
CA GLU A 316 32.18 -31.56 -1.84
C GLU A 316 32.86 -30.20 -1.62
N GLN A 317 32.85 -29.32 -2.62
CA GLN A 317 33.39 -27.95 -2.51
C GLN A 317 32.55 -27.06 -1.59
N ILE A 318 31.21 -27.15 -1.67
CA ILE A 318 30.30 -26.40 -0.79
C ILE A 318 30.41 -26.89 0.66
N SER A 319 30.58 -28.20 0.86
CA SER A 319 30.81 -28.83 2.16
C SER A 319 32.18 -28.48 2.76
N ALA A 320 33.16 -28.09 1.94
CA ALA A 320 34.47 -27.66 2.42
C ALA A 320 34.46 -26.21 2.94
N SER A 321 33.53 -25.38 2.48
CA SER A 321 33.37 -23.98 2.90
C SER A 321 32.31 -23.76 3.99
N ALA A 322 31.55 -24.80 4.34
CA ALA A 322 30.49 -24.75 5.35
C ALA A 322 30.47 -26.03 6.20
N GLU A 323 30.12 -25.95 7.48
CA GLU A 323 30.13 -27.09 8.43
C GLU A 323 29.03 -28.15 8.18
N TYR A 324 28.67 -28.43 6.93
CA TYR A 324 27.63 -29.39 6.54
C TYR A 324 28.22 -30.60 5.79
N SER A 325 27.64 -31.79 5.98
CA SER A 325 28.04 -32.99 5.23
C SER A 325 27.50 -32.99 3.79
N VAL A 326 28.26 -33.57 2.85
CA VAL A 326 27.85 -33.76 1.44
C VAL A 326 26.49 -34.47 1.32
N ARG A 327 26.24 -35.49 2.15
CA ARG A 327 24.97 -36.23 2.17
C ARG A 327 23.78 -35.34 2.59
N PHE A 328 24.00 -34.43 3.54
CA PHE A 328 22.98 -33.48 3.98
C PHE A 328 22.67 -32.46 2.86
N LEU A 329 23.69 -31.85 2.28
CA LEU A 329 23.55 -30.90 1.18
C LEU A 329 22.83 -31.51 -0.03
N SER A 330 23.16 -32.76 -0.39
CA SER A 330 22.47 -33.46 -1.49
C SER A 330 20.98 -33.69 -1.22
N ASN A 331 20.58 -33.92 0.04
CA ASN A 331 19.18 -34.11 0.41
C ASN A 331 18.40 -32.78 0.37
N VAL A 332 19.00 -31.72 0.92
CA VAL A 332 18.47 -30.35 0.83
C VAL A 332 18.28 -29.95 -0.64
N ALA A 333 19.31 -30.13 -1.46
CA ALA A 333 19.25 -29.81 -2.89
C ALA A 333 18.13 -30.56 -3.62
N GLY A 334 17.93 -31.85 -3.31
CA GLY A 334 16.86 -32.63 -3.92
C GLY A 334 15.45 -32.08 -3.67
N LYS A 335 15.21 -31.48 -2.49
CA LYS A 335 13.95 -30.80 -2.18
C LYS A 335 13.88 -29.44 -2.88
N LEU A 336 14.95 -28.67 -2.83
CA LEU A 336 15.07 -27.36 -3.46
C LEU A 336 14.80 -27.43 -4.97
N TRP A 337 15.31 -28.46 -5.67
CA TRP A 337 15.05 -28.64 -7.11
C TRP A 337 13.58 -28.88 -7.44
N LYS A 338 12.80 -29.51 -6.55
CA LYS A 338 11.35 -29.68 -6.76
C LYS A 338 10.64 -28.34 -6.67
N VAL A 339 10.92 -27.58 -5.61
CA VAL A 339 10.37 -26.24 -5.40
C VAL A 339 10.70 -25.33 -6.59
N LEU A 340 11.96 -25.31 -7.02
CA LEU A 340 12.36 -24.49 -8.17
C LEU A 340 11.75 -24.97 -9.49
N SER A 341 11.44 -26.27 -9.63
CA SER A 341 10.74 -26.76 -10.83
C SER A 341 9.31 -26.24 -10.91
N GLU A 342 8.65 -26.12 -9.76
CA GLU A 342 7.31 -25.53 -9.67
C GLU A 342 7.35 -24.02 -9.92
N VAL A 343 8.37 -23.32 -9.39
CA VAL A 343 8.56 -21.87 -9.59
C VAL A 343 8.87 -21.54 -11.05
N LEU A 344 9.80 -22.26 -11.68
CA LEU A 344 10.26 -21.97 -13.04
C LEU A 344 9.40 -22.63 -14.12
N GLY A 345 8.42 -23.46 -13.76
CA GLY A 345 7.54 -24.17 -14.70
C GLY A 345 8.24 -25.25 -15.53
N GLU A 346 9.53 -25.52 -15.27
CA GLU A 346 10.34 -26.50 -15.99
C GLU A 346 11.17 -27.32 -14.99
N LYS A 347 11.49 -28.58 -15.32
CA LYS A 347 12.27 -29.44 -14.43
C LYS A 347 13.67 -28.88 -14.17
N VAL A 348 13.91 -28.44 -12.93
CA VAL A 348 15.20 -27.93 -12.45
C VAL A 348 16.09 -29.06 -11.95
N THR A 349 17.36 -28.95 -12.28
CA THR A 349 18.45 -29.82 -11.84
C THR A 349 19.71 -28.98 -11.64
N LYS A 350 20.70 -29.53 -10.93
CA LYS A 350 22.01 -28.90 -10.78
C LYS A 350 22.65 -28.47 -12.12
N LYS A 351 22.44 -29.23 -13.20
CA LYS A 351 23.09 -29.01 -14.50
C LYS A 351 22.44 -27.94 -15.36
N ASN A 352 21.15 -27.67 -15.17
CA ASN A 352 20.39 -26.75 -16.02
C ASN A 352 19.91 -25.49 -15.27
N LEU A 353 20.14 -25.39 -13.95
CA LEU A 353 19.73 -24.25 -13.14
C LEU A 353 20.13 -22.92 -13.78
N GLN A 354 21.42 -22.73 -14.06
CA GLN A 354 21.93 -21.48 -14.62
C GLN A 354 21.22 -21.06 -15.92
N LYS A 355 21.11 -21.99 -16.88
CA LYS A 355 20.40 -21.74 -18.15
C LYS A 355 18.92 -21.44 -17.96
N LEU A 356 18.23 -22.14 -17.05
CA LEU A 356 16.82 -21.91 -16.78
C LEU A 356 16.58 -20.56 -16.12
N VAL A 357 17.46 -20.15 -15.21
CA VAL A 357 17.40 -18.85 -14.53
C VAL A 357 17.64 -17.71 -15.51
N GLU A 358 18.67 -17.82 -16.36
CA GLU A 358 18.92 -16.87 -17.46
C GLU A 358 17.72 -16.76 -18.40
N LYS A 359 17.12 -17.90 -18.79
CA LYS A 359 15.90 -17.93 -19.60
C LYS A 359 14.73 -17.24 -18.88
N TRP A 360 14.56 -17.50 -17.59
CA TRP A 360 13.44 -16.97 -16.79
C TRP A 360 13.56 -15.46 -16.58
N ILE A 361 14.76 -14.96 -16.28
CA ILE A 361 15.06 -13.52 -16.18
C ILE A 361 14.83 -12.80 -17.52
N ALA A 362 15.12 -13.47 -18.63
CA ALA A 362 14.95 -12.90 -19.96
C ALA A 362 13.48 -12.81 -20.43
N HIS A 363 12.52 -13.37 -19.68
CA HIS A 363 11.09 -13.28 -20.00
C HIS A 363 10.35 -12.46 -18.92
N PRO A 364 9.35 -11.64 -19.29
CA PRO A 364 8.49 -10.97 -18.33
C PRO A 364 7.85 -12.01 -17.40
N HIS A 365 8.02 -11.82 -16.10
CA HIS A 365 7.36 -12.59 -15.07
C HIS A 365 6.60 -11.64 -14.14
N LEU A 366 5.48 -12.14 -13.64
CA LEU A 366 4.63 -11.40 -12.72
C LEU A 366 5.06 -11.74 -11.29
N THR A 367 5.37 -10.72 -10.50
CA THR A 367 5.47 -10.85 -9.04
C THR A 367 4.13 -10.45 -8.44
N ILE A 368 3.60 -11.29 -7.55
CA ILE A 368 2.39 -11.01 -6.81
C ILE A 368 2.79 -10.58 -5.40
N HIS A 369 2.51 -9.34 -5.06
CA HIS A 369 2.63 -8.84 -3.69
C HIS A 369 1.31 -9.04 -2.98
N ARG A 370 1.36 -9.40 -1.69
CA ARG A 370 0.17 -9.57 -0.85
C ARG A 370 0.32 -8.77 0.42
N ASP A 371 -0.66 -7.91 0.65
CA ASP A 371 -0.74 -7.06 1.83
C ASP A 371 -1.98 -7.41 2.63
N ARG A 372 -1.82 -7.57 3.94
CA ARG A 372 -2.95 -7.82 4.83
C ARG A 372 -3.70 -6.52 5.11
N GLN A 373 -5.01 -6.56 4.98
CA GLN A 373 -5.91 -5.44 5.26
C GLN A 373 -7.09 -5.90 6.13
N GLN A 374 -7.85 -4.92 6.61
CA GLN A 374 -9.05 -5.12 7.41
C GLN A 374 -10.21 -4.34 6.81
N ALA A 375 -11.40 -4.93 6.86
CA ALA A 375 -12.65 -4.25 6.55
C ALA A 375 -13.69 -4.58 7.61
N GLN A 376 -14.80 -3.86 7.55
CA GLN A 376 -15.91 -4.02 8.46
C GLN A 376 -17.05 -4.76 7.75
N GLY A 377 -17.70 -5.68 8.45
CA GLY A 377 -18.81 -6.43 7.90
C GLY A 377 -19.67 -7.09 8.96
N PHE A 378 -20.71 -7.78 8.55
CA PHE A 378 -21.49 -8.65 9.43
C PHE A 378 -21.93 -9.89 8.67
N SER A 379 -22.46 -10.85 9.42
CA SER A 379 -22.97 -12.10 8.89
C SER A 379 -24.46 -12.16 9.13
N GLU A 380 -25.24 -12.24 8.06
CA GLU A 380 -26.68 -12.45 8.12
C GLU A 380 -26.96 -13.95 8.19
N ASP A 381 -27.79 -14.37 9.15
CA ASP A 381 -28.16 -15.78 9.32
C ASP A 381 -29.38 -16.10 8.44
N LEU A 382 -29.18 -17.00 7.47
CA LEU A 382 -30.24 -17.49 6.58
C LEU A 382 -30.91 -18.76 7.12
N GLY A 383 -30.51 -19.23 8.31
CA GLY A 383 -30.96 -20.45 8.95
C GLY A 383 -30.11 -21.67 8.58
N ASN A 384 -30.23 -22.72 9.41
CA ASN A 384 -29.55 -24.01 9.21
C ASN A 384 -28.01 -23.93 9.06
N GLY A 385 -27.39 -22.90 9.66
CA GLY A 385 -25.94 -22.69 9.58
C GLY A 385 -25.46 -22.09 8.26
N VAL A 386 -26.37 -21.62 7.40
CA VAL A 386 -26.04 -20.90 6.18
C VAL A 386 -26.00 -19.41 6.48
N HIS A 387 -24.89 -18.77 6.12
CA HIS A 387 -24.66 -17.36 6.40
C HIS A 387 -24.37 -16.58 5.13
N LEU A 388 -24.85 -15.32 5.09
CA LEU A 388 -24.52 -14.35 4.06
C LEU A 388 -23.60 -13.28 4.65
N GLU A 389 -22.34 -13.31 4.28
CA GLU A 389 -21.34 -12.34 4.72
C GLU A 389 -21.45 -11.04 3.92
N MET A 390 -21.66 -9.93 4.61
CA MET A 390 -21.85 -8.60 4.04
C MET A 390 -20.73 -7.68 4.48
N VAL A 391 -20.18 -6.91 3.54
CA VAL A 391 -19.06 -5.99 3.76
C VAL A 391 -19.54 -4.56 3.63
N LEU A 392 -19.14 -3.70 4.57
CA LEU A 392 -19.44 -2.28 4.56
C LEU A 392 -18.55 -1.58 3.52
N ILE A 393 -19.18 -1.06 2.47
CA ILE A 393 -18.51 -0.31 1.43
C ILE A 393 -18.56 1.18 1.82
N PRO A 394 -17.41 1.86 1.96
CA PRO A 394 -17.39 3.25 2.40
C PRO A 394 -18.04 4.17 1.36
N GLU A 395 -18.51 5.34 1.80
CA GLU A 395 -18.90 6.39 0.86
C GLU A 395 -17.67 6.96 0.14
N GLY A 396 -17.86 7.45 -1.07
CA GLY A 396 -16.80 8.11 -1.82
C GLY A 396 -17.20 8.57 -3.21
N SER A 397 -16.21 8.96 -4.00
CA SER A 397 -16.42 9.28 -5.41
C SER A 397 -15.32 8.66 -6.26
N PHE A 398 -15.67 8.24 -7.47
CA PHE A 398 -14.72 7.66 -8.43
C PHE A 398 -15.05 8.10 -9.86
N LEU A 399 -14.14 7.77 -10.78
CA LEU A 399 -14.35 7.97 -12.21
C LEU A 399 -14.85 6.65 -12.80
N MET A 400 -16.12 6.62 -13.21
CA MET A 400 -16.76 5.45 -13.80
C MET A 400 -16.48 5.40 -15.31
N GLY A 401 -16.22 4.19 -15.83
CA GLY A 401 -15.81 3.96 -17.21
C GLY A 401 -14.28 3.90 -17.39
N SER A 402 -13.83 3.68 -18.62
CA SER A 402 -12.40 3.50 -18.96
C SER A 402 -11.79 4.72 -19.66
N PRO A 403 -10.54 5.10 -19.33
CA PRO A 403 -9.85 6.19 -20.02
C PRO A 403 -9.57 5.80 -21.48
N GLU A 404 -9.36 6.80 -22.35
CA GLU A 404 -9.20 6.58 -23.79
C GLU A 404 -8.01 5.67 -24.16
N ASP A 405 -6.99 5.62 -23.30
CA ASP A 405 -5.76 4.85 -23.49
C ASP A 405 -5.77 3.48 -22.77
N GLU A 406 -6.86 3.11 -22.09
CA GLU A 406 -6.99 1.78 -21.49
C GLU A 406 -7.03 0.69 -22.57
N LEU A 407 -6.14 -0.29 -22.43
CA LEU A 407 -6.01 -1.37 -23.40
C LEU A 407 -7.31 -2.19 -23.52
N GLU A 408 -7.72 -2.50 -24.75
CA GLU A 408 -8.91 -3.31 -25.04
C GLU A 408 -10.21 -2.76 -24.41
N ARG A 409 -10.29 -1.43 -24.23
CA ARG A 409 -11.50 -0.71 -23.88
C ARG A 409 -12.57 -0.79 -24.98
N SER A 410 -13.83 -0.67 -24.58
CA SER A 410 -15.00 -0.60 -25.46
C SER A 410 -15.62 0.81 -25.45
N ASP A 411 -16.39 1.15 -26.49
CA ASP A 411 -17.01 2.48 -26.63
C ASP A 411 -18.16 2.71 -25.64
N ASP A 412 -18.82 1.64 -25.20
CA ASP A 412 -19.90 1.66 -24.21
C ASP A 412 -19.42 1.93 -22.77
N GLU A 413 -18.10 1.97 -22.56
CA GLU A 413 -17.44 2.31 -21.31
C GLU A 413 -17.13 3.83 -21.20
N SER A 414 -17.57 4.62 -22.18
CA SER A 414 -17.33 6.06 -22.31
C SER A 414 -18.62 6.88 -22.27
N PRO A 415 -18.58 8.20 -22.01
CA PRO A 415 -17.43 8.94 -21.49
C PRO A 415 -17.19 8.61 -20.02
N GLN A 416 -15.94 8.77 -19.59
CA GLN A 416 -15.63 8.76 -18.17
C GLN A 416 -16.34 9.92 -17.45
N HIS A 417 -17.02 9.62 -16.35
CA HIS A 417 -17.77 10.60 -15.57
C HIS A 417 -17.61 10.33 -14.06
N ARG A 418 -17.74 11.39 -13.26
CA ARG A 418 -17.56 11.31 -11.81
C ARG A 418 -18.87 10.87 -11.16
N VAL A 419 -18.82 9.77 -10.42
CA VAL A 419 -19.95 9.24 -9.66
C VAL A 419 -19.66 9.33 -8.17
N SER A 420 -20.63 9.82 -7.40
CA SER A 420 -20.62 9.76 -5.93
C SER A 420 -21.43 8.56 -5.48
N VAL A 421 -20.91 7.80 -4.51
CA VAL A 421 -21.54 6.59 -3.99
C VAL A 421 -21.65 6.74 -2.49
N LYS A 422 -22.87 6.65 -1.96
CA LYS A 422 -23.11 6.61 -0.51
C LYS A 422 -22.63 5.30 0.09
N GLN A 423 -22.47 5.28 1.41
CA GLN A 423 -22.17 4.05 2.14
C GLN A 423 -23.30 3.01 1.99
N PHE A 424 -22.93 1.77 1.70
CA PHE A 424 -23.85 0.64 1.55
C PHE A 424 -23.15 -0.66 1.97
N PHE A 425 -23.91 -1.76 2.06
CA PHE A 425 -23.32 -3.09 2.24
C PHE A 425 -23.40 -3.89 0.96
N MET A 426 -22.35 -4.67 0.67
CA MET A 426 -22.30 -5.59 -0.47
C MET A 426 -21.90 -6.99 -0.02
N GLY A 427 -22.45 -8.02 -0.65
CA GLY A 427 -22.05 -9.41 -0.41
C GLY A 427 -20.56 -9.59 -0.65
N LYS A 428 -19.86 -10.17 0.35
CA LYS A 428 -18.42 -10.45 0.30
C LYS A 428 -18.01 -11.30 -0.91
N TYR A 429 -18.92 -12.17 -1.31
CA TYR A 429 -18.82 -13.09 -2.44
C TYR A 429 -20.07 -12.95 -3.33
N PRO A 430 -20.03 -13.46 -4.58
CA PRO A 430 -21.26 -13.82 -5.29
C PRO A 430 -22.10 -14.79 -4.45
N VAL A 431 -23.43 -14.73 -4.58
CA VAL A 431 -24.34 -15.60 -3.83
C VAL A 431 -23.98 -17.06 -4.08
N THR A 432 -23.80 -17.85 -3.02
CA THR A 432 -23.44 -19.27 -3.14
C THR A 432 -24.66 -20.16 -3.39
N GLN A 433 -24.43 -21.39 -3.86
CA GLN A 433 -25.52 -22.36 -4.05
C GLN A 433 -26.23 -22.72 -2.73
N ALA A 434 -25.51 -22.76 -1.60
CA ALA A 434 -26.11 -22.95 -0.29
C ALA A 434 -27.02 -21.78 0.11
N GLN A 435 -26.56 -20.54 -0.08
CA GLN A 435 -27.34 -19.33 0.18
C GLN A 435 -28.58 -19.26 -0.72
N TRP A 436 -28.41 -19.56 -2.02
CA TRP A 436 -29.50 -19.69 -2.98
C TRP A 436 -30.57 -20.66 -2.49
N LYS A 437 -30.18 -21.89 -2.14
CA LYS A 437 -31.11 -22.93 -1.70
C LYS A 437 -31.85 -22.54 -0.41
N ALA A 438 -31.17 -21.89 0.53
CA ALA A 438 -31.79 -21.38 1.75
C ALA A 438 -32.90 -20.36 1.42
N VAL A 439 -32.61 -19.35 0.60
CA VAL A 439 -33.58 -18.29 0.25
C VAL A 439 -34.67 -18.81 -0.70
N ALA A 440 -34.35 -19.69 -1.64
CA ALA A 440 -35.34 -20.32 -2.52
C ALA A 440 -36.35 -21.20 -1.78
N SER A 441 -36.03 -21.64 -0.55
CA SER A 441 -36.97 -22.35 0.33
C SER A 441 -37.91 -21.43 1.11
N LEU A 442 -37.62 -20.13 1.18
CA LEU A 442 -38.47 -19.13 1.82
C LEU A 442 -39.77 -18.92 1.01
N PRO A 443 -40.85 -18.41 1.64
CA PRO A 443 -42.10 -18.14 0.96
C PRO A 443 -41.92 -17.28 -0.29
N GLN A 444 -42.48 -17.73 -1.40
CA GLN A 444 -42.44 -17.02 -2.67
C GLN A 444 -43.00 -15.59 -2.57
N VAL A 445 -42.37 -14.66 -3.28
CA VAL A 445 -42.82 -13.28 -3.41
C VAL A 445 -43.53 -13.04 -4.73
N ASN A 446 -42.81 -13.14 -5.85
CA ASN A 446 -43.31 -12.85 -7.19
C ASN A 446 -43.26 -14.09 -8.10
N ARG A 447 -42.24 -14.94 -7.97
CA ARG A 447 -42.08 -16.14 -8.81
C ARG A 447 -41.42 -17.33 -8.13
N GLU A 448 -41.63 -18.51 -8.71
CA GLU A 448 -40.98 -19.74 -8.25
C GLU A 448 -39.48 -19.71 -8.58
N LEU A 449 -38.66 -20.18 -7.64
CA LEU A 449 -37.22 -20.34 -7.83
C LEU A 449 -36.89 -21.84 -7.87
N LYS A 450 -36.17 -22.27 -8.90
CA LYS A 450 -35.60 -23.62 -8.94
C LYS A 450 -34.54 -23.74 -7.83
N PRO A 451 -34.63 -24.71 -6.90
CA PRO A 451 -33.72 -24.77 -5.75
C PRO A 451 -32.25 -25.05 -6.10
N GLU A 452 -31.98 -25.71 -7.23
CA GLU A 452 -30.63 -26.10 -7.66
C GLU A 452 -30.45 -25.81 -9.16
N PRO A 453 -30.38 -24.52 -9.57
CA PRO A 453 -30.36 -24.12 -10.97
C PRO A 453 -29.02 -24.41 -11.64
N SER A 454 -27.92 -24.24 -10.90
CA SER A 454 -26.54 -24.23 -11.38
C SER A 454 -26.11 -25.52 -12.08
N HIS A 455 -25.35 -25.39 -13.16
CA HIS A 455 -24.69 -26.48 -13.86
C HIS A 455 -23.58 -27.12 -13.01
N PHE A 456 -22.61 -26.32 -12.53
CA PHE A 456 -21.54 -26.80 -11.67
C PHE A 456 -22.04 -26.96 -10.24
N LYS A 457 -21.67 -28.05 -9.54
CA LYS A 457 -22.25 -28.37 -8.22
C LYS A 457 -21.25 -28.17 -7.08
N GLY A 458 -21.71 -27.51 -6.02
CA GLY A 458 -20.96 -27.34 -4.77
C GLY A 458 -21.57 -26.23 -3.90
N GLU A 459 -21.74 -26.48 -2.61
CA GLU A 459 -22.44 -25.57 -1.69
C GLU A 459 -21.82 -24.16 -1.64
N ASP A 460 -20.48 -24.08 -1.67
CA ASP A 460 -19.71 -22.83 -1.66
C ASP A 460 -19.28 -22.36 -3.06
N ARG A 461 -19.84 -22.94 -4.13
CA ARG A 461 -19.70 -22.37 -5.48
C ARG A 461 -20.71 -21.23 -5.65
N PRO A 462 -20.42 -20.23 -6.50
CA PRO A 462 -21.43 -19.26 -6.86
C PRO A 462 -22.64 -19.97 -7.47
N VAL A 463 -23.84 -19.49 -7.14
CA VAL A 463 -25.02 -19.84 -7.91
C VAL A 463 -24.85 -19.23 -9.29
N GLU A 464 -24.91 -20.09 -10.30
CA GLU A 464 -25.05 -19.69 -11.69
C GLU A 464 -26.27 -20.34 -12.31
N SER A 465 -26.51 -19.97 -13.55
CA SER A 465 -27.68 -20.31 -14.34
C SER A 465 -28.99 -19.70 -13.78
N VAL A 466 -28.94 -18.42 -13.40
CA VAL A 466 -30.09 -17.69 -12.85
C VAL A 466 -30.37 -16.43 -13.67
N SER A 467 -31.66 -16.19 -13.98
CA SER A 467 -32.07 -14.99 -14.70
C SER A 467 -32.07 -13.76 -13.79
N TRP A 468 -32.12 -12.56 -14.37
CA TRP A 468 -32.20 -11.32 -13.60
C TRP A 468 -33.44 -11.31 -12.71
N TYR A 469 -34.57 -11.79 -13.23
CA TYR A 469 -35.81 -11.91 -12.46
C TYR A 469 -35.70 -12.87 -11.28
N ASP A 470 -34.91 -13.94 -11.42
CA ASP A 470 -34.71 -14.90 -10.32
C ASP A 470 -33.80 -14.31 -9.23
N ALA A 471 -32.80 -13.50 -9.64
CA ALA A 471 -31.95 -12.76 -8.71
C ALA A 471 -32.73 -11.67 -7.95
N VAL A 472 -33.66 -10.98 -8.60
CA VAL A 472 -34.59 -10.05 -7.95
C VAL A 472 -35.54 -10.78 -6.99
N GLU A 473 -36.13 -11.90 -7.40
CA GLU A 473 -36.97 -12.71 -6.51
C GLU A 473 -36.20 -13.19 -5.27
N PHE A 474 -34.93 -13.57 -5.42
CA PHE A 474 -34.06 -13.90 -4.28
C PHE A 474 -33.96 -12.70 -3.32
N CYS A 475 -33.68 -11.51 -3.84
CA CYS A 475 -33.59 -10.29 -3.03
C CYS A 475 -34.91 -9.95 -2.34
N ASP A 476 -36.04 -10.14 -3.02
CA ASP A 476 -37.38 -9.89 -2.48
C ASP A 476 -37.74 -10.87 -1.36
N ARG A 477 -37.44 -12.16 -1.53
CA ARG A 477 -37.63 -13.18 -0.49
C ARG A 477 -36.79 -12.88 0.74
N LEU A 478 -35.52 -12.55 0.53
CA LEU A 478 -34.59 -12.20 1.60
C LEU A 478 -35.07 -10.95 2.35
N THR A 479 -35.43 -9.90 1.63
CA THR A 479 -36.02 -8.67 2.18
C THR A 479 -37.29 -8.97 2.97
N ARG A 480 -38.23 -9.74 2.42
CA ARG A 480 -39.48 -10.07 3.11
C ARG A 480 -39.23 -10.85 4.39
N HIS A 481 -38.36 -11.85 4.34
CA HIS A 481 -38.04 -12.68 5.50
C HIS A 481 -37.37 -11.87 6.62
N LEU A 482 -36.44 -10.98 6.26
CA LEU A 482 -35.68 -10.20 7.23
C LEU A 482 -36.40 -8.92 7.66
N SER A 483 -37.31 -8.36 6.86
CA SER A 483 -38.09 -7.17 7.21
C SER A 483 -38.85 -7.31 8.52
N GLN A 484 -39.25 -8.54 8.88
CA GLN A 484 -39.95 -8.85 10.13
C GLN A 484 -39.04 -8.77 11.37
N ASN A 485 -37.73 -8.92 11.20
CA ASN A 485 -36.76 -9.02 12.30
C ASN A 485 -35.74 -7.88 12.32
N THR A 486 -35.43 -7.28 11.17
CA THR A 486 -34.29 -6.38 10.99
C THR A 486 -34.59 -5.13 10.16
N GLY A 487 -35.69 -5.10 9.41
CA GLY A 487 -36.08 -3.95 8.58
C GLY A 487 -35.18 -3.71 7.36
N ARG A 488 -34.30 -4.64 6.98
CA ARG A 488 -33.33 -4.49 5.88
C ARG A 488 -33.97 -4.80 4.53
N SER A 489 -33.57 -4.04 3.51
CA SER A 489 -34.01 -4.21 2.11
C SER A 489 -32.83 -4.55 1.20
N TYR A 490 -32.80 -5.78 0.73
CA TYR A 490 -31.79 -6.30 -0.18
C TYR A 490 -32.17 -6.07 -1.63
N GLY A 491 -31.18 -5.88 -2.49
CA GLY A 491 -31.35 -5.73 -3.93
C GLY A 491 -30.09 -6.12 -4.69
N LEU A 492 -30.15 -6.01 -6.02
CA LEU A 492 -28.98 -6.05 -6.88
C LEU A 492 -28.22 -4.72 -6.80
N PRO A 493 -26.88 -4.72 -6.92
CA PRO A 493 -26.12 -3.48 -7.01
C PRO A 493 -26.56 -2.68 -8.24
N SER A 494 -26.53 -1.35 -8.12
CA SER A 494 -26.46 -0.54 -9.32
C SER A 494 -25.13 -0.78 -10.03
N GLU A 495 -25.08 -0.50 -11.33
CA GLU A 495 -23.87 -0.60 -12.11
C GLU A 495 -22.74 0.26 -11.51
N ALA A 496 -23.09 1.46 -11.06
CA ALA A 496 -22.19 2.36 -10.36
C ALA A 496 -21.67 1.78 -9.03
N GLN A 497 -22.54 1.20 -8.21
CA GLN A 497 -22.14 0.52 -6.97
C GLN A 497 -21.17 -0.62 -7.25
N TRP A 498 -21.44 -1.42 -8.29
CA TRP A 498 -20.60 -2.55 -8.66
C TRP A 498 -19.20 -2.10 -9.11
N GLU A 499 -19.09 -1.13 -10.02
CA GLU A 499 -17.78 -0.69 -10.50
C GLU A 499 -16.97 0.03 -9.42
N TYR A 500 -17.64 0.87 -8.61
CA TYR A 500 -17.01 1.51 -7.46
C TYR A 500 -16.41 0.47 -6.51
N ALA A 501 -17.23 -0.53 -6.17
CA ALA A 501 -16.84 -1.61 -5.29
C ALA A 501 -15.73 -2.48 -5.89
N CYS A 502 -15.76 -2.75 -7.20
CA CYS A 502 -14.75 -3.52 -7.92
C CYS A 502 -13.38 -2.82 -7.91
N ARG A 503 -13.36 -1.52 -8.23
CA ARG A 503 -12.14 -0.69 -8.25
C ARG A 503 -11.53 -0.53 -6.87
N ALA A 504 -12.35 -0.39 -5.82
CA ALA A 504 -11.89 -0.20 -4.44
C ALA A 504 -10.76 0.86 -4.31
N GLY A 505 -10.89 1.96 -5.05
CA GLY A 505 -9.93 3.07 -5.06
C GLY A 505 -8.85 3.03 -6.16
N THR A 506 -8.72 1.94 -6.92
CA THR A 506 -7.79 1.89 -8.06
C THR A 506 -8.34 2.56 -9.32
N THR A 507 -7.44 3.06 -10.16
CA THR A 507 -7.76 3.60 -11.49
C THR A 507 -7.33 2.68 -12.63
N THR A 508 -6.74 1.54 -12.29
CA THR A 508 -6.22 0.55 -13.23
C THR A 508 -7.32 -0.37 -13.77
N PRO A 509 -7.07 -1.14 -14.85
CA PRO A 509 -8.06 -2.04 -15.44
C PRO A 509 -8.55 -3.13 -14.49
N PHE A 510 -7.72 -3.56 -13.53
CA PHE A 510 -8.08 -4.50 -12.47
C PHE A 510 -7.70 -3.93 -11.11
N HIS A 511 -8.34 -4.37 -10.02
CA HIS A 511 -7.90 -4.00 -8.67
C HIS A 511 -6.51 -4.57 -8.31
N PHE A 512 -6.00 -5.50 -9.13
CA PHE A 512 -4.64 -6.04 -9.05
C PHE A 512 -3.58 -5.15 -9.73
N GLY A 513 -3.98 -4.17 -10.55
CA GLY A 513 -3.08 -3.33 -11.35
C GLY A 513 -3.34 -3.42 -12.86
N GLU A 514 -2.27 -3.28 -13.65
CA GLU A 514 -2.31 -3.18 -15.13
C GLU A 514 -2.56 -4.51 -15.87
N THR A 515 -2.62 -5.63 -15.15
CA THR A 515 -2.87 -6.95 -15.74
C THR A 515 -3.54 -7.89 -14.74
N ILE A 516 -3.82 -9.13 -15.17
CA ILE A 516 -4.48 -10.18 -14.39
C ILE A 516 -3.77 -11.52 -14.61
N THR A 517 -3.85 -12.40 -13.62
CA THR A 517 -3.27 -13.75 -13.65
C THR A 517 -4.25 -14.79 -13.13
N SER A 518 -4.20 -16.02 -13.66
CA SER A 518 -5.05 -17.13 -13.23
C SER A 518 -4.75 -17.63 -11.80
N ASP A 519 -3.67 -17.13 -11.20
CA ASP A 519 -3.32 -17.36 -9.80
C ASP A 519 -4.15 -16.49 -8.83
N LEU A 520 -4.85 -15.46 -9.33
CA LEU A 520 -5.66 -14.53 -8.53
C LEU A 520 -7.13 -14.43 -8.98
N ALA A 521 -7.48 -14.98 -10.14
CA ALA A 521 -8.82 -14.90 -10.72
C ALA A 521 -9.14 -16.14 -11.57
N ASN A 522 -10.43 -16.40 -11.78
CA ASN A 522 -10.91 -17.51 -12.60
C ASN A 522 -11.49 -17.01 -13.93
N TYR A 523 -10.75 -17.17 -15.01
CA TYR A 523 -11.12 -16.74 -16.36
C TYR A 523 -10.44 -17.65 -17.41
N ASN A 524 -10.70 -17.41 -18.70
CA ASN A 524 -10.00 -18.10 -19.78
C ASN A 524 -8.55 -17.62 -19.91
N ALA A 525 -7.64 -18.29 -19.21
CA ALA A 525 -6.23 -17.94 -19.12
C ALA A 525 -5.36 -18.46 -20.26
N ASP A 526 -5.96 -18.98 -21.33
CA ASP A 526 -5.29 -19.21 -22.62
C ASP A 526 -4.96 -17.90 -23.34
N TYR A 527 -5.58 -16.80 -22.90
CA TYR A 527 -5.38 -15.43 -23.35
C TYR A 527 -4.77 -14.56 -22.24
N THR A 528 -4.14 -13.46 -22.62
CA THR A 528 -3.45 -12.52 -21.72
C THR A 528 -4.00 -11.12 -21.91
N TYR A 529 -3.86 -10.26 -20.90
CA TYR A 529 -4.13 -8.83 -20.99
C TYR A 529 -2.83 -8.04 -20.84
N GLY A 530 -2.51 -7.17 -21.81
CA GLY A 530 -1.30 -6.37 -21.80
C GLY A 530 -0.04 -7.24 -21.62
N VAL A 531 0.71 -6.97 -20.57
CA VAL A 531 1.96 -7.66 -20.20
C VAL A 531 1.75 -8.91 -19.33
N GLY A 532 0.50 -9.39 -19.23
CA GLY A 532 0.15 -10.61 -18.49
C GLY A 532 0.71 -11.88 -19.12
N VAL A 533 0.66 -12.98 -18.38
CA VAL A 533 1.14 -14.29 -18.81
C VAL A 533 -0.02 -15.29 -18.91
N LYS A 534 0.10 -16.27 -19.82
CA LYS A 534 -0.87 -17.36 -19.90
C LYS A 534 -0.87 -18.18 -18.63
N GLY A 535 -2.02 -18.73 -18.30
CA GLY A 535 -2.24 -19.45 -17.05
C GLY A 535 -3.13 -20.68 -17.23
N ILE A 536 -3.79 -21.07 -16.14
CA ILE A 536 -4.66 -22.25 -16.11
C ILE A 536 -6.12 -21.83 -16.39
N SER A 537 -6.63 -22.19 -17.56
CA SER A 537 -8.06 -22.17 -17.86
C SER A 537 -8.74 -23.34 -17.16
N ARG A 538 -9.58 -23.07 -16.15
CA ARG A 538 -10.19 -24.12 -15.32
C ARG A 538 -11.37 -24.82 -15.99
N GLY A 539 -12.09 -24.11 -16.86
CA GLY A 539 -13.22 -24.68 -17.58
C GLY A 539 -14.48 -24.90 -16.72
N GLU A 540 -14.49 -24.36 -15.50
CA GLU A 540 -15.60 -24.41 -14.55
C GLU A 540 -15.50 -23.27 -13.54
N THR A 541 -16.57 -23.04 -12.77
CA THR A 541 -16.53 -22.13 -11.60
C THR A 541 -15.54 -22.62 -10.55
N THR A 542 -15.18 -21.77 -9.59
CA THR A 542 -14.42 -22.14 -8.39
C THR A 542 -15.26 -21.90 -7.14
N LEU A 543 -14.86 -22.46 -5.99
CA LEU A 543 -15.44 -22.04 -4.71
C LEU A 543 -15.22 -20.53 -4.54
N VAL A 544 -16.17 -19.82 -3.95
CA VAL A 544 -16.00 -18.39 -3.69
C VAL A 544 -14.79 -18.16 -2.78
N GLY A 545 -13.99 -17.14 -3.08
CA GLY A 545 -12.78 -16.82 -2.33
C GLY A 545 -11.61 -17.80 -2.50
N SER A 546 -11.65 -18.71 -3.49
CA SER A 546 -10.59 -19.73 -3.69
C SER A 546 -9.17 -19.17 -3.85
N PHE A 547 -9.04 -17.93 -4.30
CA PHE A 547 -7.75 -17.27 -4.52
C PHE A 547 -7.15 -16.67 -3.24
N GLY A 548 -7.92 -16.62 -2.15
CA GLY A 548 -7.49 -16.11 -0.85
C GLY A 548 -7.15 -14.61 -0.87
N VAL A 549 -7.62 -13.87 -1.87
CA VAL A 549 -7.37 -12.44 -2.03
C VAL A 549 -8.68 -11.70 -2.30
N ALA A 550 -8.82 -10.55 -1.67
CA ALA A 550 -9.90 -9.61 -1.90
C ALA A 550 -9.36 -8.33 -2.57
N ASN A 551 -10.25 -7.44 -2.98
CA ASN A 551 -9.88 -6.05 -3.25
C ASN A 551 -9.77 -5.24 -1.94
N ALA A 552 -9.39 -3.96 -2.02
CA ALA A 552 -9.17 -3.11 -0.84
C ALA A 552 -10.43 -2.85 0.00
N PHE A 553 -11.62 -3.16 -0.49
CA PHE A 553 -12.85 -3.12 0.29
C PHE A 553 -13.20 -4.46 0.95
N GLY A 554 -12.46 -5.53 0.71
CA GLY A 554 -12.72 -6.85 1.29
C GLY A 554 -13.68 -7.71 0.47
N LEU A 555 -13.89 -7.38 -0.81
CA LEU A 555 -14.71 -8.16 -1.74
C LEU A 555 -13.88 -9.12 -2.57
N TYR A 556 -14.41 -10.33 -2.74
CA TYR A 556 -13.75 -11.41 -3.48
C TYR A 556 -14.44 -11.67 -4.82
N ASP A 557 -13.69 -12.30 -5.72
CA ASP A 557 -14.16 -12.76 -7.03
C ASP A 557 -14.77 -11.63 -7.88
N MET A 558 -14.28 -10.39 -7.75
CA MET A 558 -14.73 -9.24 -8.57
C MET A 558 -14.25 -9.32 -10.03
N HIS A 559 -13.30 -10.22 -10.31
CA HIS A 559 -12.72 -10.45 -11.64
C HIS A 559 -12.85 -11.94 -12.00
N GLY A 560 -13.84 -12.28 -12.82
CA GLY A 560 -14.11 -13.62 -13.33
C GLY A 560 -15.04 -14.45 -12.44
N ASN A 561 -14.86 -15.77 -12.48
CA ASN A 561 -15.72 -16.80 -11.90
C ASN A 561 -17.11 -16.85 -12.53
N VAL A 562 -17.98 -15.85 -12.31
CA VAL A 562 -19.32 -15.74 -12.91
C VAL A 562 -19.63 -14.28 -13.25
N TRP A 563 -20.38 -14.06 -14.33
CA TRP A 563 -20.96 -12.75 -14.58
C TRP A 563 -21.95 -12.39 -13.47
N GLU A 564 -22.11 -11.10 -13.17
CA GLU A 564 -23.00 -10.65 -12.11
C GLU A 564 -24.04 -9.65 -12.61
N TRP A 565 -25.31 -9.94 -12.33
CA TRP A 565 -26.43 -9.04 -12.62
C TRP A 565 -26.37 -7.74 -11.80
N CYS A 566 -26.50 -6.61 -12.49
CA CYS A 566 -26.81 -5.32 -11.89
C CYS A 566 -28.29 -4.96 -12.10
N ALA A 567 -28.81 -3.99 -11.34
CA ALA A 567 -30.20 -3.55 -11.44
C ALA A 567 -30.51 -2.75 -12.73
N ASP A 568 -29.50 -2.08 -13.29
CA ASP A 568 -29.60 -1.10 -14.36
C ASP A 568 -30.05 -1.69 -15.70
N HIS A 569 -30.82 -0.90 -16.45
CA HIS A 569 -31.03 -1.13 -17.88
C HIS A 569 -29.74 -0.82 -18.66
N TRP A 570 -29.50 -1.60 -19.71
CA TRP A 570 -28.40 -1.34 -20.62
C TRP A 570 -28.58 -0.02 -21.37
N HIS A 571 -27.49 0.72 -21.48
CA HIS A 571 -27.36 1.91 -22.32
C HIS A 571 -26.07 1.78 -23.13
N GLU A 572 -26.09 2.21 -24.40
CA GLU A 572 -24.97 2.06 -25.35
C GLU A 572 -23.70 2.80 -24.93
N ASN A 573 -23.78 3.75 -23.99
CA ASN A 573 -22.67 4.51 -23.43
C ASN A 573 -23.12 5.21 -22.12
N TYR A 574 -22.25 6.02 -21.52
CA TYR A 574 -22.54 6.83 -20.32
C TYR A 574 -23.00 8.28 -20.63
N GLU A 575 -23.38 8.59 -21.87
CA GLU A 575 -23.93 9.91 -22.17
C GLU A 575 -25.29 10.09 -21.48
N GLY A 576 -25.36 11.04 -20.53
CA GLY A 576 -26.55 11.28 -19.74
C GLY A 576 -26.71 10.35 -18.53
N ALA A 577 -25.66 9.58 -18.18
CA ALA A 577 -25.61 8.83 -16.93
C ALA A 577 -25.72 9.76 -15.72
N SER A 578 -26.27 9.25 -14.61
CA SER A 578 -26.29 10.00 -13.35
C SER A 578 -24.88 10.13 -12.78
N ASN A 579 -24.65 11.18 -11.99
CA ASN A 579 -23.38 11.38 -11.25
C ASN A 579 -23.46 10.81 -9.82
N ASP A 580 -24.43 9.92 -9.56
CA ASP A 580 -24.65 9.23 -8.29
C ASP A 580 -24.96 7.74 -8.51
N GLU A 581 -25.13 6.99 -7.43
CA GLU A 581 -25.36 5.54 -7.46
C GLU A 581 -26.76 5.09 -7.94
N THR A 582 -27.58 6.01 -8.48
CA THR A 582 -28.95 5.74 -8.89
C THR A 582 -29.01 4.72 -10.03
N ILE A 583 -29.92 3.74 -9.92
CA ILE A 583 -30.18 2.73 -10.95
C ILE A 583 -30.66 3.43 -12.23
N TRP A 584 -29.94 3.24 -13.34
CA TRP A 584 -30.26 3.86 -14.62
C TRP A 584 -31.29 3.03 -15.39
N LEU A 585 -32.54 3.51 -15.38
CA LEU A 585 -33.66 2.85 -16.05
C LEU A 585 -34.01 3.56 -17.35
N SER A 586 -34.05 2.80 -18.45
CA SER A 586 -34.80 3.16 -19.66
C SER A 586 -36.32 3.02 -19.47
N SER A 587 -37.10 3.53 -20.43
CA SER A 587 -38.56 3.40 -20.46
C SER A 587 -39.07 2.00 -20.82
N ASP A 588 -38.20 1.12 -21.33
CA ASP A 588 -38.57 -0.23 -21.74
C ASP A 588 -38.11 -1.24 -20.68
N GLU A 589 -39.06 -1.74 -19.89
CA GLU A 589 -38.82 -2.75 -18.84
C GLU A 589 -38.25 -4.08 -19.37
N GLY A 590 -38.40 -4.35 -20.67
CA GLY A 590 -37.82 -5.50 -21.35
C GLY A 590 -36.36 -5.29 -21.79
N SER A 591 -35.79 -4.10 -21.54
CA SER A 591 -34.40 -3.80 -21.87
C SER A 591 -33.45 -4.81 -21.25
N SER A 592 -32.37 -5.11 -21.97
CA SER A 592 -31.28 -5.90 -21.42
C SER A 592 -30.76 -5.27 -20.12
N ARG A 593 -30.31 -6.11 -19.19
CA ARG A 593 -29.74 -5.69 -17.91
C ARG A 593 -28.23 -5.75 -17.98
N VAL A 594 -27.57 -4.90 -17.20
CA VAL A 594 -26.12 -4.83 -17.17
C VAL A 594 -25.53 -6.05 -16.44
N LEU A 595 -24.44 -6.57 -17.00
CA LEU A 595 -23.59 -7.61 -16.41
C LEU A 595 -22.18 -7.06 -16.21
N ARG A 596 -21.56 -7.46 -15.10
CA ARG A 596 -20.20 -7.06 -14.72
C ARG A 596 -19.34 -8.25 -14.27
N GLY A 597 -18.02 -8.07 -14.28
CA GLY A 597 -17.07 -8.99 -13.64
C GLY A 597 -16.34 -9.99 -14.53
N GLY A 598 -16.93 -10.41 -15.66
CA GLY A 598 -16.39 -11.53 -16.44
C GLY A 598 -16.80 -12.89 -15.86
N SER A 599 -16.35 -13.98 -16.47
CA SER A 599 -16.65 -15.35 -15.99
C SER A 599 -15.52 -16.32 -16.31
N TRP A 600 -15.61 -17.54 -15.76
CA TRP A 600 -14.61 -18.61 -15.88
C TRP A 600 -14.19 -18.96 -17.33
N ASN A 601 -15.05 -18.70 -18.33
CA ASN A 601 -14.82 -19.00 -19.75
C ASN A 601 -14.53 -17.76 -20.61
N PHE A 602 -14.58 -16.55 -20.06
CA PHE A 602 -14.31 -15.33 -20.84
C PHE A 602 -12.85 -14.90 -20.73
N ASN A 603 -12.39 -14.21 -21.77
CA ASN A 603 -11.01 -13.75 -21.85
C ASN A 603 -10.76 -12.61 -20.83
N PRO A 604 -9.49 -12.38 -20.45
CA PRO A 604 -9.11 -11.34 -19.49
C PRO A 604 -9.75 -9.95 -19.67
N PRO A 605 -9.92 -9.40 -20.89
CA PRO A 605 -10.45 -8.04 -21.07
C PRO A 605 -11.87 -7.89 -20.53
N SER A 606 -12.66 -8.96 -20.57
CA SER A 606 -14.03 -8.99 -20.04
C SER A 606 -14.09 -8.95 -18.52
N SER A 607 -12.95 -9.16 -17.84
CA SER A 607 -12.86 -9.09 -16.37
C SER A 607 -12.39 -7.73 -15.86
N ARG A 608 -12.17 -6.72 -16.73
CA ARG A 608 -11.78 -5.38 -16.31
C ARG A 608 -12.86 -4.72 -15.45
N CYS A 609 -12.45 -3.85 -14.54
CA CYS A 609 -13.34 -3.03 -13.71
C CYS A 609 -14.38 -2.29 -14.56
N ALA A 610 -13.95 -1.68 -15.67
CA ALA A 610 -14.81 -0.87 -16.54
C ALA A 610 -15.62 -1.70 -17.54
N TYR A 611 -15.28 -2.97 -17.78
CA TYR A 611 -15.95 -3.74 -18.83
C TYR A 611 -17.42 -3.93 -18.50
N ARG A 612 -18.27 -3.67 -19.49
CA ARG A 612 -19.72 -3.80 -19.39
C ARG A 612 -20.18 -4.88 -20.35
N TYR A 613 -21.16 -5.65 -19.92
CA TYR A 613 -21.86 -6.57 -20.81
C TYR A 613 -23.36 -6.52 -20.56
N ARG A 614 -24.13 -7.21 -21.40
CA ARG A 614 -25.60 -7.22 -21.27
C ARG A 614 -26.18 -8.53 -21.74
N PHE A 615 -27.32 -8.87 -21.13
CA PHE A 615 -28.23 -9.87 -21.67
C PHE A 615 -29.68 -9.50 -21.37
N TYR A 616 -30.60 -10.13 -22.07
CA TYR A 616 -32.02 -10.03 -21.75
C TYR A 616 -32.27 -10.56 -20.32
N PRO A 617 -33.23 -9.97 -19.58
CA PRO A 617 -33.45 -10.29 -18.17
C PRO A 617 -33.94 -11.73 -17.91
N ASP A 618 -34.37 -12.46 -18.94
CA ASP A 618 -34.78 -13.87 -18.90
C ASP A 618 -33.66 -14.85 -19.24
N TYR A 619 -32.50 -14.36 -19.70
CA TYR A 619 -31.32 -15.20 -19.97
C TYR A 619 -30.69 -15.66 -18.65
N ASP A 620 -30.27 -16.92 -18.59
CA ASP A 620 -29.90 -17.59 -17.34
C ASP A 620 -28.73 -18.57 -17.51
N ASN A 621 -27.71 -18.26 -18.32
CA ASN A 621 -26.59 -19.17 -18.55
C ASN A 621 -25.25 -18.57 -18.08
N ASP A 622 -24.52 -19.29 -17.23
CA ASP A 622 -23.22 -18.88 -16.64
C ASP A 622 -23.23 -17.54 -15.87
N ILE A 623 -24.41 -17.03 -15.51
CA ILE A 623 -24.59 -15.76 -14.78
C ILE A 623 -25.06 -16.03 -13.35
N GLY A 624 -24.42 -15.35 -12.40
CA GLY A 624 -24.81 -15.24 -11.01
C GLY A 624 -25.09 -13.79 -10.63
N PHE A 625 -24.93 -13.47 -9.35
CA PHE A 625 -25.10 -12.13 -8.81
C PHE A 625 -24.53 -12.03 -7.40
N ARG A 626 -24.34 -10.80 -6.93
CA ARG A 626 -24.18 -10.49 -5.51
C ARG A 626 -25.26 -9.50 -5.08
N VAL A 627 -25.50 -9.42 -3.78
CA VAL A 627 -26.54 -8.56 -3.21
C VAL A 627 -25.96 -7.34 -2.53
N VAL A 628 -26.75 -6.27 -2.48
CA VAL A 628 -26.50 -5.07 -1.70
C VAL A 628 -27.66 -4.76 -0.78
N PHE A 629 -27.42 -3.95 0.24
CA PHE A 629 -28.49 -3.20 0.91
C PHE A 629 -27.97 -1.83 1.35
N ASP A 630 -28.85 -0.84 1.31
CA ASP A 630 -28.52 0.54 1.67
C ASP A 630 -28.57 0.77 3.18
N VAL A 631 -27.68 1.62 3.67
CA VAL A 631 -27.60 2.01 5.09
C VAL A 631 -28.68 3.03 5.48
N SER A 632 -29.32 3.67 4.51
CA SER A 632 -30.40 4.64 4.72
C SER A 632 -31.72 4.13 4.15
N PRO A 633 -32.87 4.34 4.81
CA PRO A 633 -34.17 4.16 4.17
C PRO A 633 -34.24 5.10 2.96
N ARG A 634 -34.49 4.58 1.76
CA ARG A 634 -34.81 5.42 0.61
C ARG A 634 -36.11 6.16 0.94
N THR A 635 -36.02 7.49 1.09
CA THR A 635 -37.17 8.38 1.35
C THR A 635 -38.11 8.46 0.16
#